data_AF-A0A1U8C9E6-F1
#
_entry.id   AF-A0A1U8C9E6-F1
#
_cell.length_a   1.000
_cell.length_b   1.000
_cell.length_c   1.000
_cell.angle_alpha   90.00
_cell.angle_beta   90.00
_cell.angle_gamma   90.00
#
_symmetry.space_group_name_H-M   'P 1'
#
loop_
_entity.id
_entity.type
_entity.pdbx_description
1 polymer ?
#
loop_
_entity_poly.entity_id
_entity_poly.type
_entity_poly.pdbx_seq_one_letter_code
_entity_poly.pdbx_strand_id
1 'polypeptide(L)'
;MSVDTSAEKMTKLEENLQRDVALKKMVNRWSKSHTHCMWQMTLDQRRNLYATLRMQDTMERELALSNKQLLMVRQAALHQLFEKEHQQYQQELNQMGKAFYEERL
;
A
#
# COMPACT_ATOMS: atom_id res chain seq x y z
N MET A 1 75.82 -20.19 -14.12
CA MET A 1 74.75 -20.28 -13.12
C MET A 1 73.75 -19.12 -13.25
N SER A 2 73.13 -18.91 -14.42
CA SER A 2 72.22 -17.75 -14.66
C SER A 2 70.88 -18.13 -15.30
N VAL A 3 70.61 -19.43 -15.47
CA VAL A 3 69.39 -19.93 -16.11
C VAL A 3 68.26 -20.09 -15.07
N ASP A 4 68.61 -20.51 -13.85
CA ASP A 4 67.65 -20.77 -12.77
C ASP A 4 66.93 -19.49 -12.31
N THR A 5 67.63 -18.34 -12.29
CA THR A 5 67.04 -17.04 -11.93
C THR A 5 66.09 -16.48 -12.99
N SER A 6 66.13 -16.99 -14.22
CA SER A 6 65.18 -16.58 -15.27
C SER A 6 63.90 -17.41 -15.23
N ALA A 7 64.01 -18.71 -14.95
CA ALA A 7 62.84 -19.59 -14.78
C ALA A 7 62.02 -19.21 -13.53
N GLU A 8 62.68 -18.91 -12.41
CA GLU A 8 62.02 -18.45 -11.17
C GLU A 8 61.27 -17.12 -11.33
N LYS A 9 61.76 -16.22 -12.20
CA LYS A 9 61.07 -14.96 -12.50
C LYS A 9 59.82 -15.20 -13.34
N MET A 10 59.88 -16.14 -14.28
CA MET A 10 58.76 -16.52 -15.14
C MET A 10 57.63 -17.18 -14.33
N THR A 11 57.96 -18.11 -13.43
CA THR A 11 56.96 -18.74 -12.55
C THR A 11 56.28 -17.72 -11.63
N LYS A 12 57.06 -16.80 -11.05
CA LYS A 12 56.50 -15.70 -10.23
C LYS A 12 55.58 -14.77 -11.03
N LEU A 13 55.90 -14.54 -12.31
CA LEU A 13 55.06 -13.76 -13.23
C LEU A 13 53.72 -14.48 -13.52
N GLU A 14 53.76 -15.78 -13.78
CA GLU A 14 52.56 -16.60 -13.97
C GLU A 14 51.66 -16.61 -12.74
N GLU A 15 52.23 -16.77 -11.55
CA GLU A 15 51.46 -16.70 -10.30
C GLU A 15 50.81 -15.32 -10.11
N ASN A 16 51.52 -14.23 -10.42
CA ASN A 16 50.97 -12.89 -10.33
C ASN A 16 49.83 -12.68 -11.34
N LEU A 17 49.98 -13.18 -12.56
CA LEU A 17 48.91 -13.15 -13.57
C LEU A 17 47.68 -13.96 -13.12
N GLN A 18 47.89 -15.13 -12.51
CA GLN A 18 46.80 -15.93 -11.95
C GLN A 18 46.08 -15.20 -10.81
N ARG A 19 46.84 -14.53 -9.93
CA ARG A 19 46.28 -13.69 -8.85
C ARG A 19 45.48 -12.52 -9.41
N ASP A 20 45.98 -11.82 -10.43
CA ASP A 20 45.27 -10.71 -11.07
C ASP A 20 43.96 -11.16 -11.73
N VAL A 21 43.97 -12.31 -12.40
CA VAL A 21 42.76 -12.91 -12.97
C VAL A 21 41.76 -13.29 -11.88
N ALA A 22 42.21 -13.85 -10.75
CA ALA A 22 41.36 -14.17 -9.61
C ALA A 22 40.75 -12.91 -8.99
N LEU A 23 41.54 -11.85 -8.81
CA LEU A 23 41.09 -10.55 -8.33
C LEU A 23 40.04 -9.93 -9.26
N LYS A 24 40.29 -9.94 -10.57
CA LYS A 24 39.32 -9.44 -11.57
C LYS A 24 38.00 -10.22 -11.52
N LYS A 25 38.05 -11.54 -11.36
CA LYS A 25 36.84 -12.38 -11.18
C LYS A 25 36.09 -12.00 -9.90
N MET A 26 36.81 -11.74 -8.80
CA MET A 26 36.22 -11.33 -7.53
C MET A 26 35.54 -9.96 -7.64
N VAL A 27 36.20 -8.98 -8.25
CA VAL A 27 35.63 -7.65 -8.52
C VAL A 27 34.37 -7.76 -9.40
N ASN A 28 34.39 -8.58 -10.44
CA ASN A 28 33.21 -8.79 -11.29
C ASN A 28 32.04 -9.44 -10.52
N ARG A 29 32.33 -10.40 -9.63
CA ARG A 29 31.29 -11.00 -8.77
C ARG A 29 30.71 -9.98 -7.81
N TRP A 30 31.57 -9.19 -7.17
CA TRP A 30 31.15 -8.10 -6.27
C TRP A 30 30.28 -7.08 -7.01
N SER A 31 30.71 -6.62 -8.19
CA SER A 31 29.95 -5.67 -9.01
C SER A 31 28.57 -6.22 -9.37
N LYS A 32 28.47 -7.48 -9.82
CA LYS A 32 27.18 -8.13 -10.11
C LYS A 32 26.29 -8.21 -8.87
N SER A 33 26.85 -8.59 -7.73
CA SER A 33 26.11 -8.67 -6.46
C SER A 33 25.63 -7.29 -6.00
N HIS A 34 26.46 -6.26 -6.16
CA HIS A 34 26.12 -4.89 -5.82
C HIS A 34 24.97 -4.37 -6.70
N THR A 35 25.05 -4.56 -8.01
CA THR A 35 23.95 -4.23 -8.94
C THR A 35 22.67 -4.96 -8.53
N HIS A 36 22.74 -6.27 -8.28
CA HIS A 36 21.57 -7.05 -7.87
C HIS A 36 20.93 -6.53 -6.57
N CYS A 37 21.74 -6.22 -5.56
CA CYS A 37 21.27 -5.63 -4.30
C CYS A 37 20.54 -4.29 -4.55
N MET A 38 21.13 -3.41 -5.37
CA MET A 38 20.50 -2.13 -5.72
C MET A 38 19.15 -2.31 -6.43
N TRP A 39 19.05 -3.29 -7.33
CA TRP A 39 17.78 -3.64 -8.00
C TRP A 39 16.73 -4.14 -7.00
N GLN A 40 17.10 -5.04 -6.09
CA GLN A 40 16.19 -5.54 -5.06
C GLN A 40 15.68 -4.41 -4.16
N MET A 41 16.58 -3.56 -3.64
CA MET A 41 16.19 -2.42 -2.80
C MET A 41 15.20 -1.49 -3.50
N THR A 42 15.45 -1.17 -4.77
CA THR A 42 14.56 -0.31 -5.56
C THR A 42 13.19 -0.95 -5.80
N LEU A 43 13.16 -2.26 -6.06
CA LEU A 43 11.91 -3.00 -6.23
C LEU A 43 11.11 -3.07 -4.93
N ASP A 44 11.77 -3.32 -3.80
CA ASP A 44 11.11 -3.41 -2.50
C ASP A 44 10.54 -2.05 -2.07
N GLN A 45 11.28 -0.96 -2.28
CA GLN A 45 10.77 0.40 -2.06
C GLN A 45 9.50 0.67 -2.88
N ARG A 46 9.50 0.32 -4.18
CA ARG A 46 8.33 0.49 -5.06
C ARG A 46 7.17 -0.40 -4.64
N ARG A 47 7.43 -1.67 -4.31
CA ARG A 47 6.41 -2.63 -3.87
C ARG A 47 5.73 -2.16 -2.58
N ASN A 48 6.49 -1.62 -1.63
CA ASN A 48 5.96 -1.07 -0.39
C ASN A 48 5.04 0.12 -0.66
N LEU A 49 5.42 1.05 -1.54
CA LEU A 49 4.58 2.19 -1.90
C LEU A 49 3.25 1.75 -2.52
N TYR A 50 3.28 0.85 -3.51
CA TYR A 50 2.06 0.36 -4.16
C TYR A 50 1.21 -0.50 -3.23
N ALA A 51 1.82 -1.23 -2.29
CA ALA A 51 1.08 -1.95 -1.26
C ALA A 51 0.30 -0.97 -0.37
N THR A 52 0.94 0.10 0.11
CA THR A 52 0.30 1.14 0.92
C THR A 52 -0.81 1.85 0.15
N LEU A 53 -0.58 2.23 -1.11
CA LEU A 53 -1.59 2.89 -1.95
C LEU A 53 -2.82 1.98 -2.19
N ARG A 54 -2.60 0.69 -2.45
CA ARG A 54 -3.71 -0.27 -2.57
C ARG A 54 -4.49 -0.42 -1.27
N MET A 55 -3.79 -0.49 -0.14
CA MET A 55 -4.44 -0.55 1.17
C MET A 55 -5.28 0.70 1.43
N GLN A 56 -4.77 1.90 1.10
CA GLN A 56 -5.52 3.15 1.22
C GLN A 56 -6.77 3.16 0.34
N ASP A 57 -6.68 2.80 -0.94
CA ASP A 57 -7.85 2.71 -1.83
C ASP A 57 -8.88 1.69 -1.32
N THR A 58 -8.45 0.54 -0.81
CA THR A 58 -9.39 -0.42 -0.20
C THR A 58 -10.06 0.16 1.04
N MET A 59 -9.31 0.86 1.89
CA MET A 59 -9.84 1.46 3.11
C MET A 59 -10.85 2.56 2.79
N GLU A 60 -10.59 3.40 1.80
CA GLU A 60 -11.51 4.46 1.35
C GLU A 60 -12.84 3.87 0.85
N ARG A 61 -12.79 2.77 0.09
CA ARG A 61 -13.99 2.08 -0.40
C ARG A 61 -14.81 1.49 0.74
N GLU A 62 -14.16 0.81 1.69
CA GLU A 62 -14.83 0.24 2.86
C GLU A 62 -15.48 1.34 3.72
N LEU A 63 -14.78 2.47 3.92
CA LEU A 63 -15.32 3.63 4.61
C LEU A 63 -16.54 4.23 3.89
N ALA A 64 -16.49 4.35 2.57
CA ALA A 64 -17.62 4.86 1.79
C ALA A 64 -18.85 3.95 1.91
N LEU A 65 -18.67 2.63 1.85
CA LEU A 65 -19.75 1.66 2.03
C LEU A 65 -20.33 1.70 3.45
N SER A 66 -19.48 1.75 4.47
CA SER A 66 -19.89 1.86 5.87
C SER A 66 -20.67 3.16 6.13
N ASN A 67 -20.20 4.29 5.59
CA ASN A 67 -20.90 5.57 5.69
C ASN A 67 -22.28 5.53 5.00
N LYS A 68 -22.37 4.88 3.83
CA LYS A 68 -23.66 4.71 3.14
C LYS A 68 -24.63 3.90 4.00
N GLN A 69 -24.18 2.80 4.60
CA GLN A 69 -25.01 1.98 5.49
C GLN A 69 -25.43 2.76 6.74
N LEU A 70 -24.52 3.51 7.36
CA LEU A 70 -24.81 4.34 8.52
C LEU A 70 -25.87 5.41 8.21
N LEU A 71 -25.76 6.07 7.05
CA LEU A 71 -26.75 7.06 6.62
C LEU A 71 -28.13 6.45 6.43
N MET A 72 -28.22 5.27 5.81
CA MET A 72 -29.50 4.57 5.64
C MET A 72 -30.14 4.22 6.99
N VAL A 73 -29.37 3.70 7.94
CA VAL A 73 -29.85 3.38 9.29
C VAL A 73 -30.31 4.65 10.01
N ARG A 74 -29.53 5.74 9.92
CA ARG A 74 -29.88 7.02 10.54
C ARG A 74 -31.16 7.62 9.96
N GLN A 75 -31.30 7.59 8.64
CA GLN A 75 -32.51 8.06 7.97
C GLN A 75 -33.73 7.26 8.40
N ALA A 76 -33.64 5.93 8.43
CA ALA A 76 -34.74 5.07 8.88
C ALA A 76 -35.12 5.36 10.35
N ALA A 77 -34.14 5.51 11.24
CA ALA A 77 -34.40 5.85 12.64
C ALA A 77 -35.05 7.24 12.78
N LEU A 78 -34.63 8.21 11.98
CA LEU A 78 -35.19 9.55 11.98
C LEU A 78 -36.62 9.58 11.44
N HIS A 79 -36.92 8.82 10.38
CA HIS A 79 -38.28 8.65 9.89
C HIS A 79 -39.20 8.05 10.96
N GLN A 80 -38.74 7.01 11.68
CA GLN A 80 -39.53 6.42 12.76
C GLN A 80 -39.80 7.40 13.92
N LEU A 81 -38.85 8.29 14.23
CA LEU A 81 -39.06 9.33 15.24
C LEU A 81 -40.10 10.34 14.79
N PHE A 82 -39.99 10.82 13.55
CA PHE A 82 -40.96 11.77 13.00
C PHE A 82 -42.36 11.18 12.84
N GLU A 83 -42.49 9.90 12.50
CA GLU A 83 -43.80 9.25 12.46
C GLU A 83 -44.47 9.23 13.83
N LYS A 84 -43.71 8.97 14.89
CA LYS A 84 -44.23 9.00 16.27
C LYS A 84 -44.64 10.41 16.69
N GLU A 85 -43.79 11.40 16.42
CA GLU A 85 -44.08 12.80 16.72
C GLU A 85 -45.31 13.29 15.93
N HIS A 86 -45.39 12.94 14.64
CA HIS A 86 -46.53 13.30 13.80
C HIS A 86 -47.85 12.71 14.34
N GLN A 87 -47.84 11.43 14.75
CA GLN A 87 -49.00 10.80 15.38
C GLN A 87 -49.40 11.51 16.66
N GLN A 88 -48.43 11.86 17.50
CA GLN A 88 -48.69 12.62 18.74
C GLN A 88 -49.32 13.97 18.43
N TYR A 89 -48.73 14.76 17.52
CA TYR A 89 -49.27 16.08 17.17
C TYR A 89 -50.64 16.00 16.51
N GLN A 90 -50.89 15.00 15.68
CA GLN A 90 -52.21 14.82 15.08
C GLN A 90 -53.27 14.57 16.16
N GLN A 91 -52.96 13.80 17.21
CA GLN A 91 -53.88 13.59 18.33
C GLN A 91 -54.13 14.89 19.11
N GLU A 92 -53.09 15.67 19.38
CA GLU A 92 -53.20 16.96 20.06
C GLU A 92 -54.03 17.98 19.24
N LEU A 93 -53.82 18.03 17.92
CA LEU A 93 -54.59 18.88 17.02
C LEU A 93 -56.06 18.46 16.98
N ASN A 94 -56.34 17.16 16.89
CA ASN A 94 -57.70 16.62 16.88
C ASN A 94 -58.46 17.00 18.16
N GLN A 95 -57.80 17.01 19.33
CA GLN A 95 -58.40 17.47 20.59
C GLN A 95 -58.80 18.95 20.54
N MET A 96 -58.06 19.77 19.78
CA MET A 96 -58.37 21.18 19.54
C MET A 96 -59.34 21.40 18.36
N GLY A 97 -59.84 20.33 17.72
CA GLY A 97 -60.67 20.40 16.53
C GLY A 97 -59.92 20.90 15.28
N LYS A 98 -58.59 20.79 15.26
CA LYS A 98 -57.71 21.14 14.14
C LYS A 98 -57.09 19.88 13.53
N ALA A 99 -56.52 20.00 12.34
CA ALA A 99 -55.79 18.92 11.68
C ALA A 99 -54.63 19.48 10.86
N PHE A 100 -53.65 18.64 10.52
CA PHE A 100 -52.63 19.00 9.56
C PHE A 100 -53.23 19.25 8.17
N TYR A 101 -52.61 20.17 7.42
CA TYR A 101 -52.93 20.38 6.02
C TYR A 101 -52.18 19.35 5.18
N GLU A 102 -52.91 18.56 4.41
CA GLU A 102 -52.36 17.60 3.46
C GLU A 102 -52.73 18.03 2.05
N GLU A 103 -51.71 18.30 1.23
CA GLU A 103 -51.89 18.56 -0.20
C GLU A 103 -52.33 17.27 -0.89
N ARG A 104 -53.52 17.27 -1.48
CA ARG A 104 -54.00 16.16 -2.31
C ARG A 104 -53.45 16.34 -3.72
N LEU A 105 -52.66 15.37 -4.19
CA LEU A 105 -52.24 15.24 -5.59
C LEU A 105 -53.36 14.66 -6.46
#